data_AF-A0AAD4Z6V4-F1
#
_entry.id   AF-A0AAD4Z6V4-F1
#
_cell.length_a   1.000
_cell.length_b   1.000
_cell.length_c   1.000
_cell.angle_alpha   90.00
_cell.angle_beta   90.00
_cell.angle_gamma   90.00
#
_symmetry.space_group_name_H-M   'P 1'
#
loop_
_entity.id
_entity.type
_entity.pdbx_description
1 polymer ?
#
loop_
_entity_poly.entity_id
_entity_poly.type
_entity_poly.pdbx_seq_one_letter_code
_entity_poly.pdbx_strand_id
1 'polypeptide(L)'
;MFTLRAAIMWTVNDFPAYAMVSGWSTKGYMACPVCKEDVTSGWHAGKVCYLGHRRWLPWDHEWREKDKEFDGNTERRLRPREWSGDEIVEQLNRLDFAPFGKTKNVFDTLVGTILDIEGKTKDTIKACLDLERMGIRRGLWLNRDSDKARRDLAFFSLKPNDKKEFLKFVSSVKFPDGYASNIARCLRHDIVQVLCKFEMIFPPAFFTSMMHVMVHLPEEALLAGPVNYRWMYPIERLLGELKKSVRNRAKPE
;
A
#
# COMPACT_ATOMS: atom_id res chain seq x y z
N MET A 1 3.55 -34.30 -10.15
CA MET A 1 2.80 -33.06 -9.88
C MET A 1 3.35 -32.48 -8.58
N PHE A 2 3.93 -31.28 -8.58
CA PHE A 2 4.46 -30.66 -7.36
C PHE A 2 3.60 -29.45 -6.98
N THR A 3 3.42 -29.21 -5.68
CA THR A 3 2.63 -28.10 -5.16
C THR A 3 3.51 -26.86 -5.06
N LEU A 4 3.38 -25.92 -6.00
CA LEU A 4 4.03 -24.62 -5.92
C LEU A 4 3.29 -23.75 -4.90
N ARG A 5 3.99 -23.30 -3.85
CA ARG A 5 3.52 -22.26 -2.94
C ARG A 5 4.28 -20.98 -3.24
N ALA A 6 3.59 -19.96 -3.73
CA ALA A 6 4.17 -18.64 -4.01
C ALA A 6 3.81 -17.66 -2.88
N ALA A 7 4.77 -16.87 -2.45
CA ALA A 7 4.56 -15.76 -1.53
C ALA A 7 5.05 -14.47 -2.18
N ILE A 8 4.22 -13.41 -2.19
CA ILE A 8 4.65 -12.08 -2.62
C ILE A 8 5.53 -11.52 -1.52
N MET A 9 6.84 -11.62 -1.69
CA MET A 9 7.79 -11.00 -0.76
C MET A 9 7.95 -9.51 -1.06
N TRP A 10 7.92 -9.11 -2.33
CA TRP A 10 8.04 -7.71 -2.72
C TRP A 10 7.22 -7.39 -3.96
N THR A 11 6.86 -6.12 -4.07
CA THR A 11 6.44 -5.50 -5.32
C THR A 11 7.34 -4.29 -5.52
N VAL A 12 8.24 -4.33 -6.50
CA VAL A 12 9.02 -3.15 -6.89
C VAL A 12 8.11 -2.32 -7.81
N ASN A 13 7.21 -1.56 -7.20
CA ASN A 13 6.38 -0.61 -7.92
C ASN A 13 7.00 0.75 -7.75
N ASP A 14 7.45 1.30 -8.85
CA ASP A 14 7.90 2.68 -8.90
C ASP A 14 6.68 3.61 -8.97
N PHE A 15 5.88 3.59 -7.90
CA PHE A 15 4.69 4.42 -7.79
C PHE A 15 5.01 5.93 -7.86
N PRO A 16 6.18 6.42 -7.38
CA PRO A 16 6.64 7.77 -7.69
C PRO A 16 6.95 7.98 -9.17
N ALA A 17 7.44 6.98 -9.89
CA ALA A 17 7.51 7.11 -11.33
C ALA A 17 6.17 7.13 -12.04
N TYR A 18 5.13 6.48 -11.51
CA TYR A 18 3.77 6.76 -11.93
C TYR A 18 3.47 8.27 -11.82
N ALA A 19 3.84 8.91 -10.71
CA ALA A 19 3.74 10.37 -10.56
C ALA A 19 4.49 11.13 -11.66
N MET A 20 5.71 10.70 -12.00
CA MET A 20 6.53 11.37 -13.00
C MET A 20 5.98 11.23 -14.41
N VAL A 21 5.48 10.05 -14.78
CA VAL A 21 4.98 9.75 -16.13
C VAL A 21 3.57 10.28 -16.33
N SER A 22 2.72 10.23 -15.29
CA SER A 22 1.32 10.69 -15.38
C SER A 22 1.09 12.13 -14.92
N GLY A 23 2.10 12.76 -14.31
CA GLY A 23 1.94 14.05 -13.63
C GLY A 23 0.98 14.01 -12.43
N TRP A 24 0.57 12.81 -12.00
CA TRP A 24 -0.42 12.60 -10.94
C TRP A 24 0.22 12.71 -9.55
N SER A 25 -0.47 13.36 -8.61
CA SER A 25 0.02 13.41 -7.23
C SER A 25 0.02 12.02 -6.59
N THR A 26 1.15 11.58 -6.04
CA THR A 26 1.24 10.34 -5.26
C THR A 26 0.91 10.52 -3.77
N LYS A 27 0.39 11.71 -3.42
CA LYS A 27 0.03 12.11 -2.06
C LYS A 27 -1.36 12.74 -2.02
N GLY A 28 -1.91 12.85 -0.82
CA GLY A 28 -3.24 13.41 -0.59
C GLY A 28 -4.31 12.33 -0.62
N TYR A 29 -5.58 12.74 -0.71
CA TYR A 29 -6.75 11.84 -0.69
C TYR A 29 -7.00 11.13 -2.01
N MET A 30 -6.49 11.67 -3.13
CA MET A 30 -6.71 11.18 -4.49
C MET A 30 -5.43 10.64 -5.12
N ALA A 31 -4.54 10.03 -4.33
CA ALA A 31 -3.22 9.65 -4.86
C ALA A 31 -3.25 8.51 -5.88
N CYS A 32 -4.35 7.75 -5.95
CA CYS A 32 -4.48 6.65 -6.89
C CYS A 32 -4.85 7.19 -8.29
N PRO A 33 -3.98 7.05 -9.30
CA PRO A 33 -4.30 7.53 -10.66
C PRO A 33 -5.36 6.67 -11.35
N VAL A 34 -5.59 5.45 -10.86
CA VAL A 34 -6.59 4.51 -11.42
C VAL A 34 -7.97 4.80 -10.82
N CYS A 35 -8.08 4.87 -9.50
CA CYS A 35 -9.35 5.12 -8.82
C CYS A 35 -9.77 6.61 -8.80
N LYS A 36 -8.79 7.53 -8.83
CA LYS A 36 -8.99 8.98 -8.86
C LYS A 36 -9.95 9.47 -7.77
N GLU A 37 -11.02 10.19 -8.11
CA GLU A 37 -12.04 10.68 -7.16
C GLU A 37 -12.87 9.57 -6.52
N ASP A 38 -12.92 8.38 -7.13
CA ASP A 38 -13.65 7.22 -6.60
C ASP A 38 -12.78 6.39 -5.65
N VAL A 39 -11.57 6.84 -5.32
CA VAL A 39 -10.74 6.20 -4.31
C VAL A 39 -11.35 6.36 -2.92
N THR A 40 -11.33 5.30 -2.13
CA THR A 40 -11.74 5.37 -0.73
C THR A 40 -10.52 5.69 0.14
N SER A 41 -10.47 6.92 0.64
CA SER A 41 -9.39 7.38 1.52
C SER A 41 -9.92 8.16 2.73
N GLY A 42 -9.16 8.14 3.82
CA GLY A 42 -9.52 8.77 5.09
C GLY A 42 -8.28 9.18 5.88
N TRP A 43 -8.45 10.11 6.83
CA TRP A 43 -7.35 10.57 7.68
C TRP A 43 -7.26 9.73 8.95
N HIS A 44 -6.17 8.95 9.06
CA HIS A 44 -5.89 8.10 10.20
C HIS A 44 -4.41 8.20 10.58
N ALA A 45 -4.12 8.28 11.87
CA ALA A 45 -2.81 8.31 12.48
C ALA A 45 -1.91 9.42 11.92
N GLY A 46 -2.50 10.58 11.61
CA GLY A 46 -1.79 11.75 11.09
C GLY A 46 -1.38 11.64 9.62
N LYS A 47 -2.06 10.80 8.83
CA LYS A 47 -1.80 10.63 7.40
C LYS A 47 -3.06 10.17 6.67
N VAL A 48 -3.04 10.33 5.35
CA VAL A 48 -4.06 9.72 4.50
C VAL A 48 -3.82 8.21 4.38
N CYS A 49 -4.88 7.45 4.62
CA CYS A 49 -4.95 6.00 4.49
C CYS A 49 -6.05 5.61 3.50
N TYR A 50 -5.91 4.44 2.88
CA TYR A 50 -6.70 3.98 1.74
C TYR A 50 -7.35 2.64 2.08
N LEU A 51 -8.60 2.66 2.49
CA LEU A 51 -9.34 1.48 2.96
C LEU A 51 -10.40 1.06 1.94
N GLY A 52 -11.17 0.02 2.24
CA GLY A 52 -12.33 -0.35 1.42
C GLY A 52 -11.95 -1.19 0.20
N HIS A 53 -10.88 -1.98 0.26
CA HIS A 53 -10.55 -2.96 -0.77
C HIS A 53 -11.66 -4.01 -0.95
N ARG A 54 -12.59 -4.11 0.01
CA ARG A 54 -13.83 -4.90 -0.10
C ARG A 54 -14.70 -4.50 -1.30
N ARG A 55 -14.55 -3.28 -1.85
CA ARG A 55 -15.23 -2.85 -3.09
C ARG A 55 -14.87 -3.72 -4.31
N TRP A 56 -13.73 -4.40 -4.30
CA TRP A 56 -13.30 -5.32 -5.37
C TRP A 56 -13.74 -6.77 -5.16
N LEU A 57 -14.37 -7.11 -4.04
CA LEU A 57 -14.94 -8.45 -3.82
C LEU A 57 -16.24 -8.63 -4.61
N PRO A 58 -16.63 -9.87 -4.95
CA PRO A 58 -17.98 -10.18 -5.45
C PRO A 58 -19.08 -9.60 -4.54
N TRP A 59 -20.26 -9.34 -5.11
CA TRP A 59 -21.37 -8.69 -4.39
C TRP A 59 -21.89 -9.52 -3.22
N ASP A 60 -21.89 -10.84 -3.38
CA ASP A 60 -22.32 -11.86 -2.42
C ASP A 60 -21.23 -12.32 -1.45
N HIS A 61 -20.04 -11.71 -1.51
CA HIS A 61 -18.91 -12.12 -0.68
C HIS A 61 -19.13 -11.77 0.80
N GLU A 62 -19.01 -12.75 1.71
CA GLU A 62 -19.36 -12.60 3.14
C GLU A 62 -18.69 -11.38 3.81
N TRP A 63 -17.42 -11.08 3.44
CA TRP A 63 -16.66 -9.99 4.06
C TRP A 63 -17.25 -8.59 3.82
N ARG A 64 -18.14 -8.43 2.82
CA ARG A 64 -18.88 -7.18 2.64
C ARG A 64 -19.79 -6.86 3.83
N GLU A 65 -20.25 -7.87 4.57
CA GLU A 65 -21.09 -7.72 5.77
C GLU A 65 -20.31 -7.52 7.07
N LYS A 66 -19.00 -7.79 7.08
CA LYS A 66 -18.17 -7.83 8.30
C LYS A 66 -17.72 -6.45 8.80
N ASP A 67 -18.64 -5.53 9.00
CA ASP A 67 -18.40 -4.16 9.46
C ASP A 67 -17.35 -4.04 10.59
N LYS A 68 -17.49 -4.79 11.68
CA LYS A 68 -16.64 -4.73 12.88
C LYS A 68 -15.21 -5.23 12.67
N GLU A 69 -14.98 -6.09 11.67
CA GLU A 69 -13.65 -6.61 11.36
C GLU A 69 -12.88 -5.62 10.47
N PHE A 70 -13.59 -4.80 9.70
CA PHE A 70 -13.04 -3.81 8.77
C PHE A 70 -13.10 -2.39 9.36
N ASP A 71 -13.77 -1.46 8.67
CA ASP A 71 -13.80 -0.03 8.94
C ASP A 71 -15.05 0.43 9.70
N GLY A 72 -15.83 -0.52 10.25
CA GLY A 72 -17.06 -0.24 10.98
C GLY A 72 -18.30 -0.07 10.09
N ASN A 73 -18.17 -0.26 8.76
CA ASN A 73 -19.27 -0.09 7.82
C ASN A 73 -19.59 -1.39 7.07
N THR A 74 -20.83 -1.58 6.66
CA THR A 74 -21.16 -2.62 5.67
C THR A 74 -20.80 -2.11 4.27
N GLU A 75 -20.12 -2.94 3.46
CA GLU A 75 -19.66 -2.53 2.12
C GLU A 75 -20.73 -2.78 1.05
N ARG A 76 -21.52 -1.75 0.78
CA ARG A 76 -22.56 -1.76 -0.27
C ARG A 76 -22.13 -1.07 -1.57
N ARG A 77 -20.92 -0.50 -1.64
CA ARG A 77 -20.49 0.27 -2.82
C ARG A 77 -20.02 -0.66 -3.92
N LEU A 78 -20.13 -0.16 -5.16
CA LEU A 78 -19.58 -0.81 -6.34
C LEU A 78 -18.05 -0.68 -6.37
N ARG A 79 -17.39 -1.56 -7.12
CA ARG A 79 -15.98 -1.39 -7.50
C ARG A 79 -15.78 -0.01 -8.11
N PRO A 80 -14.65 0.68 -7.85
CA PRO A 80 -14.41 1.96 -8.47
C PRO A 80 -14.53 1.94 -9.99
N ARG A 81 -15.07 3.03 -10.54
CA ARG A 81 -15.27 3.19 -11.98
C ARG A 81 -13.95 3.12 -12.74
N GLU A 82 -13.96 2.40 -13.87
CA GLU A 82 -12.89 2.43 -14.85
C GLU A 82 -13.08 3.60 -15.83
N TRP A 83 -12.00 4.32 -16.10
CA TRP A 83 -11.97 5.52 -16.95
C TRP A 83 -11.63 5.15 -18.38
N SER A 84 -12.31 5.75 -19.34
CA SER A 84 -11.94 5.61 -20.76
C SER A 84 -10.67 6.41 -21.09
N GLY A 85 -9.98 6.02 -22.17
CA GLY A 85 -8.80 6.74 -22.65
C GLY A 85 -9.10 8.21 -22.97
N ASP A 86 -10.25 8.48 -23.58
CA ASP A 86 -10.67 9.83 -23.96
C ASP A 86 -10.89 10.73 -22.73
N GLU A 87 -11.51 10.21 -21.68
CA GLU A 87 -11.70 10.94 -20.42
C GLU A 87 -10.37 11.24 -19.71
N ILE A 88 -9.40 10.32 -19.80
CA ILE A 88 -8.04 10.53 -19.25
C ILE A 88 -7.34 11.66 -20.01
N VAL A 89 -7.43 11.67 -21.35
CA VAL A 89 -6.82 12.71 -22.20
C VAL A 89 -7.45 14.07 -21.93
N GLU A 90 -8.77 14.14 -21.78
CA GLU A 90 -9.47 15.39 -21.45
C GLU A 90 -9.04 15.96 -20.09
N GLN A 91 -8.81 15.10 -19.09
CA GLN A 91 -8.28 15.53 -17.79
C GLN A 91 -6.85 16.06 -17.91
N LEU A 92 -5.96 15.38 -18.64
CA LEU A 92 -4.57 15.80 -18.82
C LEU A 92 -4.46 17.19 -19.47
N ASN A 93 -5.35 17.49 -20.42
CA ASN A 93 -5.40 18.79 -21.10
C ASN A 93 -5.79 19.96 -20.17
N ARG A 94 -6.20 19.69 -18.92
CA ARG A 94 -6.65 20.70 -17.94
C ARG A 94 -5.68 20.90 -16.77
N LEU A 95 -4.53 20.22 -16.74
CA LEU A 95 -3.64 20.20 -15.57
C LEU A 95 -2.38 21.08 -15.73
N ASP A 96 -2.02 21.77 -14.64
CA ASP A 96 -0.70 22.39 -14.42
C ASP A 96 0.12 21.51 -13.44
N PHE A 97 1.36 21.18 -13.80
CA PHE A 97 2.16 20.20 -13.08
C PHE A 97 2.91 20.79 -11.86
N ALA A 98 2.85 20.09 -10.72
CA ALA A 98 3.49 20.45 -9.44
C ALA A 98 4.74 19.57 -9.13
N PRO A 99 5.64 19.98 -8.21
CA PRO A 99 6.92 19.28 -8.01
C PRO A 99 6.82 17.96 -7.22
N PHE A 100 7.74 17.05 -7.56
CA PHE A 100 7.71 15.59 -7.33
C PHE A 100 7.95 15.08 -5.88
N GLY A 101 7.41 13.90 -5.58
CA GLY A 101 7.47 13.21 -4.27
C GLY A 101 8.60 12.17 -4.08
N LYS A 102 8.63 11.50 -2.91
CA LYS A 102 9.63 10.50 -2.47
C LYS A 102 9.08 9.07 -2.55
N THR A 103 9.96 8.10 -2.79
CA THR A 103 9.69 6.64 -2.85
C THR A 103 9.40 6.00 -1.49
N LYS A 104 8.55 4.96 -1.49
CA LYS A 104 8.26 4.10 -0.33
C LYS A 104 8.06 2.65 -0.80
N ASN A 105 8.70 1.69 -0.14
CA ASN A 105 8.59 0.26 -0.45
C ASN A 105 7.48 -0.40 0.42
N VAL A 106 6.66 -1.24 -0.22
CA VAL A 106 5.60 -2.03 0.43
C VAL A 106 6.19 -3.02 1.45
N PHE A 107 7.27 -3.73 1.08
CA PHE A 107 7.92 -4.71 1.95
C PHE A 107 8.50 -4.06 3.21
N ASP A 108 9.12 -2.89 3.08
CA ASP A 108 9.64 -2.14 4.23
C ASP A 108 8.52 -1.75 5.21
N THR A 109 7.33 -1.44 4.68
CA THR A 109 6.16 -1.11 5.49
C THR A 109 5.62 -2.35 6.23
N LEU A 110 5.54 -3.50 5.55
CA LEU A 110 5.13 -4.77 6.14
C LEU A 110 6.12 -5.22 7.21
N VAL A 111 7.41 -5.35 6.86
CA VAL A 111 8.49 -5.77 7.75
C VAL A 111 8.62 -4.83 8.94
N GLY A 112 8.57 -3.52 8.70
CA GLY A 112 8.58 -2.51 9.77
C GLY A 112 7.45 -2.70 10.79
N THR A 113 6.28 -3.16 10.34
CA THR A 113 5.10 -3.37 11.19
C THR A 113 5.16 -4.72 11.91
N ILE A 114 5.39 -5.84 11.21
CA ILE A 114 5.41 -7.18 11.82
C ILE A 114 6.61 -7.41 12.74
N LEU A 115 7.74 -6.74 12.50
CA LEU A 115 8.91 -6.79 13.39
C LEU A 115 8.84 -5.76 14.51
N ASP A 116 7.80 -4.92 14.54
CA ASP A 116 7.61 -3.82 15.49
C ASP A 116 8.86 -2.93 15.60
N ILE A 117 9.40 -2.51 14.46
CA ILE A 117 10.62 -1.68 14.42
C ILE A 117 10.25 -0.24 14.77
N GLU A 118 10.89 0.31 15.79
CA GLU A 118 10.69 1.70 16.22
C GLU A 118 10.84 2.68 15.04
N GLY A 119 9.91 3.63 14.93
CA GLY A 119 9.86 4.60 13.83
C GLY A 119 9.41 4.05 12.46
N LYS A 120 9.37 2.72 12.28
CA LYS A 120 8.90 2.09 11.03
C LYS A 120 7.53 1.44 11.16
N THR A 121 7.20 0.92 12.35
CA THR A 121 5.92 0.27 12.63
C THR A 121 4.73 1.18 12.33
N LYS A 122 3.65 0.59 11.80
CA LYS A 122 2.38 1.28 11.53
C LYS A 122 1.39 1.13 12.67
N ASP A 123 1.70 0.28 13.64
CA ASP A 123 0.98 0.11 14.90
C ASP A 123 1.48 1.12 15.95
N THR A 124 1.08 2.38 15.77
CA THR A 124 1.49 3.50 16.62
C THR A 124 0.42 3.83 17.67
N ILE A 125 0.76 4.55 18.73
CA ILE A 125 -0.23 5.05 19.72
C ILE A 125 -1.40 5.77 19.04
N LYS A 126 -1.12 6.60 18.02
CA LYS A 126 -2.16 7.28 17.23
C LYS A 126 -3.06 6.29 16.49
N ALA A 127 -2.48 5.23 15.93
CA ALA A 127 -3.25 4.18 15.24
C ALA A 127 -4.12 3.40 16.23
N CYS A 128 -3.63 3.08 17.43
CA CYS A 128 -4.42 2.45 18.49
C CYS A 128 -5.61 3.32 18.93
N LEU A 129 -5.40 4.62 19.07
CA LEU A 129 -6.46 5.59 19.39
C LEU A 129 -7.51 5.69 18.27
N ASP A 130 -7.10 5.62 17.00
CA ASP A 130 -8.05 5.59 15.89
C ASP A 130 -8.89 4.31 15.90
N LEU A 131 -8.29 3.15 16.20
CA LEU A 131 -9.04 1.89 16.33
C LEU A 131 -10.08 1.98 17.46
N GLU A 132 -9.72 2.60 18.59
CA GLU A 132 -10.65 2.87 19.69
C GLU A 132 -11.78 3.81 19.25
N ARG A 133 -11.45 4.91 18.58
CA ARG A 133 -12.43 5.87 18.05
C ARG A 133 -13.37 5.25 17.03
N MET A 134 -12.87 4.33 16.20
CA MET A 134 -13.65 3.60 15.21
C MET A 134 -14.47 2.46 15.83
N GLY A 135 -14.26 2.14 17.12
CA GLY A 135 -15.00 1.08 17.81
C GLY A 135 -14.64 -0.35 17.37
N ILE A 136 -13.47 -0.54 16.74
CA ILE A 136 -13.03 -1.82 16.17
C ILE A 136 -11.77 -2.33 16.86
N ARG A 137 -11.56 -3.67 16.84
CA ARG A 137 -10.31 -4.34 17.28
C ARG A 137 -9.84 -3.96 18.69
N ARG A 138 -10.70 -4.19 19.68
CA ARG A 138 -10.44 -3.94 21.11
C ARG A 138 -9.09 -4.47 21.61
N GLY A 139 -8.62 -5.61 21.09
CA GLY A 139 -7.33 -6.18 21.47
C GLY A 139 -6.10 -5.36 21.04
N LEU A 140 -6.27 -4.30 20.25
CA LEU A 140 -5.20 -3.38 19.83
C LEU A 140 -5.32 -1.98 20.47
N TRP A 141 -6.25 -1.80 21.40
CA TRP A 141 -6.43 -0.52 22.10
C TRP A 141 -5.33 -0.30 23.14
N LEU A 142 -5.18 0.94 23.58
CA LEU A 142 -4.20 1.25 24.63
C LEU A 142 -4.64 0.63 25.96
N ASN A 143 -3.70 -0.02 26.63
CA ASN A 143 -3.87 -0.48 27.99
C ASN A 143 -3.74 0.71 28.96
N ARG A 144 -4.71 0.84 29.88
CA ARG A 144 -4.81 1.93 30.87
C ARG A 144 -4.65 1.45 32.33
N ASP A 145 -4.14 0.24 32.53
CA ASP A 145 -3.97 -0.39 33.85
C ASP A 145 -2.85 0.26 34.70
N SER A 146 -2.07 1.18 34.12
CA SER A 146 -1.01 1.94 34.79
C SER A 146 -1.17 3.44 34.55
N ASP A 147 -0.57 4.29 35.39
CA ASP A 147 -0.59 5.77 35.30
C ASP A 147 -0.25 6.35 33.90
N LYS A 148 0.35 5.56 33.02
CA LYS A 148 0.57 5.89 31.62
C LYS A 148 -0.14 4.89 30.70
N ALA A 149 -0.90 5.42 29.75
CA ALA A 149 -1.45 4.62 28.65
C ALA A 149 -0.31 4.01 27.84
N ARG A 150 -0.30 2.68 27.72
CA ARG A 150 0.74 1.93 27.01
C ARG A 150 0.13 1.07 25.90
N ARG A 151 0.90 0.87 24.84
CA ARG A 151 0.55 -0.04 23.76
C ARG A 151 1.16 -1.40 24.07
N ASP A 152 0.34 -2.44 24.08
CA ASP A 152 0.81 -3.82 24.18
C ASP A 152 1.28 -4.33 22.80
N LEU A 153 2.10 -5.39 22.79
CA LEU A 153 2.56 -5.97 21.53
C LEU A 153 1.37 -6.56 20.75
N ALA A 154 1.13 -6.03 19.55
CA ALA A 154 0.03 -6.51 18.70
C ALA A 154 0.16 -7.99 18.34
N PHE A 155 -0.98 -8.67 18.16
CA PHE A 155 -1.03 -10.11 17.85
C PHE A 155 -0.37 -10.48 16.51
N PHE A 156 -0.26 -9.54 15.57
CA PHE A 156 0.39 -9.72 14.28
C PHE A 156 1.90 -9.44 14.33
N SER A 157 2.43 -8.96 15.46
CA SER A 157 3.85 -8.74 15.64
C SER A 157 4.53 -10.06 15.99
N LEU A 158 5.66 -10.34 15.34
CA LEU A 158 6.43 -11.56 15.57
C LEU A 158 7.05 -11.54 16.97
N LYS A 159 7.04 -12.70 17.64
CA LYS A 159 7.75 -12.89 18.91
C LYS A 159 9.26 -12.98 18.65
N PRO A 160 10.13 -12.77 19.66
CA PRO A 160 11.57 -12.75 19.47
C PRO A 160 12.15 -13.97 18.72
N ASN A 161 11.67 -15.17 19.01
CA ASN A 161 12.11 -16.39 18.33
C ASN A 161 11.63 -16.42 16.86
N ASP A 162 10.38 -16.05 16.61
CA ASP A 162 9.81 -16.00 15.26
C ASP A 162 10.49 -14.92 14.40
N LYS A 163 10.90 -13.79 15.00
CA LYS A 163 11.71 -12.77 14.32
C LYS A 163 13.02 -13.36 13.81
N LYS A 164 13.70 -14.17 14.62
CA LYS A 164 14.97 -14.81 14.25
C LYS A 164 14.79 -15.78 13.10
N GLU A 165 13.76 -16.62 13.15
CA GLU A 165 13.46 -17.57 12.07
C GLU A 165 12.99 -16.86 10.79
N PHE A 166 12.17 -15.82 10.90
CA PHE A 166 11.78 -15.00 9.76
C PHE A 166 12.99 -14.33 9.09
N LEU A 167 13.89 -13.72 9.87
CA LEU A 167 15.10 -13.09 9.31
C LEU A 167 16.05 -14.12 8.68
N LYS A 168 16.19 -15.30 9.28
CA LYS A 168 16.93 -16.42 8.65
C LYS A 168 16.30 -16.81 7.32
N PHE A 169 14.98 -17.00 7.28
CA PHE A 169 14.26 -17.29 6.05
C PHE A 169 14.53 -16.22 4.99
N VAL A 170 14.30 -14.94 5.30
CA VAL A 170 14.53 -13.82 4.38
C VAL A 170 15.97 -13.81 3.87
N SER A 171 16.96 -14.05 4.74
CA SER A 171 18.38 -14.11 4.33
C SER A 171 18.72 -15.30 3.43
N SER A 172 17.93 -16.37 3.50
CA SER A 172 18.14 -17.60 2.75
C SER A 172 17.50 -17.57 1.35
N VAL A 173 16.55 -16.66 1.11
CA VAL A 173 15.84 -16.59 -0.17
C VAL A 173 16.81 -16.07 -1.24
N LYS A 174 17.08 -16.90 -2.25
CA LYS A 174 17.84 -16.56 -3.46
C LYS A 174 16.93 -16.67 -4.67
N PHE A 175 17.04 -15.72 -5.59
CA PHE A 175 16.29 -15.73 -6.84
C PHE A 175 17.25 -16.06 -7.99
N PRO A 176 16.89 -16.97 -8.90
CA PRO A 176 17.76 -17.37 -10.01
C PRO A 176 18.20 -16.20 -10.90
N ASP A 177 17.35 -15.18 -11.08
CA ASP A 177 17.62 -14.00 -11.91
C ASP A 177 16.94 -12.72 -11.37
N GLY A 178 16.93 -12.53 -10.05
CA GLY A 178 16.42 -11.29 -9.43
C GLY A 178 14.91 -11.03 -9.55
N TYR A 179 14.12 -11.90 -10.20
CA TYR A 179 12.67 -11.72 -10.36
C TYR A 179 11.89 -13.03 -10.24
N ALA A 180 10.66 -12.94 -9.74
CA ALA A 180 9.69 -14.02 -9.73
C ALA A 180 8.76 -13.92 -10.95
N SER A 181 8.61 -15.05 -11.66
CA SER A 181 7.86 -15.27 -12.90
C SER A 181 6.43 -14.73 -12.92
N ASN A 182 5.88 -14.42 -14.11
CA ASN A 182 4.51 -14.00 -14.47
C ASN A 182 3.39 -14.23 -13.42
N ILE A 183 3.47 -13.45 -12.33
CA ILE A 183 2.65 -13.52 -11.11
C ILE A 183 1.24 -12.95 -11.35
N ALA A 184 1.04 -12.20 -12.43
CA ALA A 184 -0.18 -11.44 -12.70
C ALA A 184 -1.44 -12.31 -12.76
N ARG A 185 -1.34 -13.52 -13.35
CA ARG A 185 -2.47 -14.45 -13.43
C ARG A 185 -2.82 -15.07 -12.06
N CYS A 186 -1.83 -15.27 -11.21
CA CYS A 186 -2.04 -15.79 -9.86
C CYS A 186 -2.62 -14.73 -8.91
N LEU A 187 -2.25 -13.46 -9.10
CA LEU A 187 -2.63 -12.41 -8.14
C LEU A 187 -3.99 -11.77 -8.36
N ARG A 188 -4.59 -11.86 -9.56
CA ARG A 188 -5.79 -11.06 -9.88
C ARG A 188 -6.92 -11.26 -8.86
N HIS A 189 -7.12 -12.49 -8.37
CA HIS A 189 -8.10 -12.79 -7.33
C HIS A 189 -7.50 -12.77 -5.92
N ASP A 190 -6.26 -13.23 -5.77
CA ASP A 190 -5.63 -13.37 -4.46
C ASP A 190 -5.27 -12.02 -3.83
N ILE A 191 -4.91 -11.01 -4.63
CA ILE A 191 -4.46 -9.72 -4.10
C ILE A 191 -5.58 -8.97 -3.38
N VAL A 192 -6.80 -9.03 -3.92
CA VAL A 192 -7.98 -8.41 -3.29
C VAL A 192 -8.24 -9.07 -1.94
N GLN A 193 -8.19 -10.40 -1.89
CA GLN A 193 -8.39 -11.13 -0.65
C GLN A 193 -7.28 -10.88 0.36
N VAL A 194 -6.02 -10.79 -0.09
CA VAL A 194 -4.86 -10.46 0.74
C VAL A 194 -5.01 -9.05 1.33
N LEU A 195 -5.36 -8.06 0.52
CA LEU A 195 -5.60 -6.69 0.98
C LEU A 195 -6.77 -6.61 1.96
N CYS A 196 -7.85 -7.37 1.74
CA CYS A 196 -8.95 -7.44 2.68
C CYS A 196 -8.54 -8.09 4.01
N LYS A 197 -7.81 -9.22 3.97
CA LYS A 197 -7.26 -9.84 5.19
C LYS A 197 -6.31 -8.90 5.92
N PHE A 198 -5.47 -8.18 5.17
CA PHE A 198 -4.61 -7.16 5.75
C PHE A 198 -5.45 -6.09 6.41
N GLU A 199 -6.55 -5.64 5.78
CA GLU A 199 -7.42 -4.64 6.38
C GLU A 199 -7.92 -5.12 7.72
N MET A 200 -8.35 -6.38 7.85
CA MET A 200 -8.81 -6.97 9.10
C MET A 200 -7.71 -7.08 10.18
N ILE A 201 -6.45 -7.24 9.77
CA ILE A 201 -5.32 -7.49 10.67
C ILE A 201 -4.63 -6.19 11.09
N PHE A 202 -4.28 -5.34 10.13
CA PHE A 202 -3.41 -4.19 10.33
C PHE A 202 -4.19 -2.90 10.54
N PRO A 203 -3.69 -1.95 11.36
CA PRO A 203 -4.34 -0.66 11.55
C PRO A 203 -4.48 0.14 10.25
N PRO A 204 -5.47 1.06 10.14
CA PRO A 204 -5.65 1.91 8.96
C PRO A 204 -4.37 2.58 8.45
N ALA A 205 -3.51 3.01 9.39
CA ALA A 205 -2.20 3.59 9.15
C ALA A 205 -1.28 2.78 8.22
N PHE A 206 -1.50 1.46 8.12
CA PHE A 206 -0.78 0.55 7.23
C PHE A 206 -1.10 0.82 5.76
N PHE A 207 -2.35 1.18 5.45
CA PHE A 207 -2.87 1.32 4.10
C PHE A 207 -2.52 2.67 3.47
N THR A 208 -1.24 2.86 3.19
CA THR A 208 -0.80 4.01 2.40
C THR A 208 -1.17 3.85 0.92
N SER A 209 -1.00 4.90 0.11
CA SER A 209 -1.22 4.84 -1.34
C SER A 209 -0.47 3.67 -2.01
N MET A 210 0.72 3.32 -1.51
CA MET A 210 1.51 2.16 -1.97
C MET A 210 0.81 0.82 -1.73
N MET A 211 0.08 0.69 -0.63
CA MET A 211 -0.68 -0.54 -0.35
C MET A 211 -1.91 -0.63 -1.25
N HIS A 212 -2.55 0.51 -1.47
CA HIS A 212 -3.75 0.59 -2.29
C HIS A 212 -3.48 0.20 -3.73
N VAL A 213 -2.40 0.71 -4.32
CA VAL A 213 -2.08 0.45 -5.74
C VAL A 213 -1.78 -1.02 -6.02
N MET A 214 -1.54 -1.84 -4.99
CA MET A 214 -1.41 -3.28 -5.16
C MET A 214 -2.65 -3.92 -5.78
N VAL A 215 -3.85 -3.35 -5.55
CA VAL A 215 -5.09 -3.85 -6.14
C VAL A 215 -5.12 -3.73 -7.66
N HIS A 216 -4.29 -2.87 -8.24
CA HIS A 216 -4.21 -2.62 -9.70
C HIS A 216 -3.05 -3.34 -10.38
N LEU A 217 -2.07 -3.84 -9.62
CA LEU A 217 -0.86 -4.46 -10.18
C LEU A 217 -1.13 -5.64 -11.11
N PRO A 218 -2.09 -6.55 -10.84
CA PRO A 218 -2.35 -7.65 -11.74
C PRO A 218 -2.74 -7.14 -13.13
N GLU A 219 -3.71 -6.23 -13.22
CA GLU A 219 -4.16 -5.59 -14.45
C GLU A 219 -3.02 -4.81 -15.13
N GLU A 220 -2.26 -4.02 -14.39
CA GLU A 220 -1.11 -3.27 -14.93
C GLU A 220 -0.01 -4.19 -15.50
N ALA A 221 0.26 -5.32 -14.84
CA ALA A 221 1.25 -6.29 -15.29
C ALA A 221 0.78 -7.03 -16.55
N LEU A 222 -0.53 -7.23 -16.71
CA LEU A 222 -1.12 -7.85 -17.90
C LEU A 222 -1.13 -6.92 -19.09
N LEU A 223 -1.51 -5.66 -18.87
CA LEU A 223 -1.64 -4.66 -19.93
C LEU A 223 -0.29 -4.22 -20.46
N ALA A 224 0.66 -3.97 -19.57
CA ALA A 224 1.89 -3.30 -19.92
C ALA A 224 3.14 -4.20 -19.85
N GLY A 225 2.93 -5.52 -19.68
CA GLY A 225 3.97 -6.53 -19.78
C GLY A 225 5.09 -6.39 -18.73
N PRO A 226 6.25 -7.04 -18.96
CA PRO A 226 7.38 -7.09 -18.02
C PRO A 226 7.85 -5.71 -17.53
N VAL A 227 8.05 -5.58 -16.22
CA VAL A 227 8.38 -4.31 -15.53
C VAL A 227 9.70 -3.69 -16.01
N ASN A 228 10.65 -4.49 -16.50
CA ASN A 228 11.97 -4.02 -16.96
C ASN A 228 11.89 -2.98 -18.09
N TYR A 229 10.85 -3.01 -18.93
CA TYR A 229 10.66 -2.02 -19.99
C TYR A 229 10.07 -0.70 -19.51
N ARG A 230 9.60 -0.65 -18.26
CA ARG A 230 8.95 0.53 -17.64
C ARG A 230 9.65 0.96 -16.36
N TRP A 231 10.85 0.43 -16.11
CA TRP A 231 11.56 0.70 -14.87
C TRP A 231 12.17 2.09 -14.91
N MET A 232 11.69 2.95 -14.01
CA MET A 232 12.07 4.35 -13.96
C MET A 232 13.21 4.62 -12.97
N TYR A 233 13.69 3.61 -12.24
CA TYR A 233 14.81 3.75 -11.31
C TYR A 233 16.08 4.37 -11.93
N PRO A 234 16.51 4.03 -13.16
CA PRO A 234 17.62 4.72 -13.81
C PRO A 234 17.35 6.22 -14.03
N ILE A 235 16.11 6.57 -14.41
CA ILE A 235 15.66 7.94 -14.64
C ILE A 235 15.55 8.69 -13.31
N GLU A 236 15.00 8.07 -12.26
CA GLU A 236 14.94 8.63 -10.91
C GLU A 236 16.32 8.94 -10.36
N ARG A 237 17.30 8.06 -10.57
CA ARG A 237 18.68 8.25 -10.13
C ARG A 237 19.33 9.41 -10.87
N LEU A 238 19.13 9.51 -12.19
CA LEU A 238 19.56 10.64 -12.99
C LEU A 238 18.94 11.95 -12.49
N LEU A 239 17.62 12.00 -12.33
CA LEU A 239 16.90 13.17 -11.79
C LEU A 239 17.34 13.50 -10.36
N GLY A 240 17.69 12.50 -9.56
CA GLY A 240 18.25 12.66 -8.23
C GLY A 240 19.60 13.38 -8.25
N GLU A 241 20.49 13.01 -9.17
CA GLU A 241 21.76 13.72 -9.38
C GLU A 241 21.53 15.14 -9.93
N LEU A 242 20.65 15.30 -10.92
CA LEU A 242 20.29 16.61 -11.48
C LEU A 242 19.69 17.56 -10.42
N LYS A 243 18.88 17.04 -9.49
CA LYS A 243 18.35 17.83 -8.36
C LYS A 243 19.43 18.32 -7.41
N LYS A 244 20.58 17.65 -7.32
CA LYS A 244 21.73 18.13 -6.53
C LYS A 244 22.48 19.25 -7.24
N SER A 245 22.44 19.30 -8.58
CA SER A 245 23.07 20.37 -9.37
C SER A 245 22.23 21.64 -9.47
N VAL A 246 20.92 21.59 -9.18
CA VAL A 246 20.06 22.77 -9.15
C VAL A 246 20.43 23.68 -7.97
N ARG A 247 21.03 24.84 -8.27
CA ARG A 247 21.45 25.85 -7.28
C ARG A 247 20.27 26.64 -6.69
N ASN A 248 19.20 26.82 -7.47
CA ASN A 248 18.00 27.53 -7.05
C ASN A 248 16.73 26.67 -7.23
N ARG A 249 16.13 26.23 -6.14
CA ARG A 249 14.93 25.37 -6.17
C ARG A 249 13.63 26.12 -6.50
N ALA A 250 13.63 27.45 -6.44
CA ALA A 250 12.47 28.28 -6.78
C ALA A 250 12.41 28.64 -8.27
N LYS A 251 13.55 28.56 -8.98
CA LYS A 251 13.67 28.77 -10.44
C LYS A 251 14.75 27.83 -10.99
N PRO A 252 14.37 26.63 -11.48
CA PRO A 252 15.29 25.75 -12.19
C PRO A 252 15.78 26.47 -13.45
N GLU A 253 17.10 26.48 -13.66
CA GLU A 253 17.77 27.06 -14.84
C GLU A 253 17.67 26.12 -16.05
#